data_AF-A0A933SZT5-F1
#
_entry.id   AF-A0A933SZT5-F1
#
_cell.length_a   1.000
_cell.length_b   1.000
_cell.length_c   1.000
_cell.angle_alpha   90.00
_cell.angle_beta   90.00
_cell.angle_gamma   90.00
#
_symmetry.space_group_name_H-M   'P 1'
#
loop_
_entity.id
_entity.type
_entity.pdbx_description
1 polymer ?
#
loop_
_entity_poly.entity_id
_entity_poly.type
_entity_poly.pdbx_seq_one_letter_code
_entity_poly.pdbx_strand_id
1 'polypeptide(L)' 'MTDIKELKKLWKELEEIPVDFNDCIERDFYLWQKGTDKLEIWHWFDEGLPYGIAKWLA' A
#
# COMPACT_ATOMS: atom_id res chain seq x y z
N MET A 1 -7.88 8.01 -14.76
CA MET A 1 -8.89 7.64 -13.74
C MET A 1 -8.37 6.41 -13.03
N THR A 2 -7.69 6.58 -11.90
CA THR A 2 -7.24 5.44 -11.09
C THR A 2 -8.48 4.85 -10.44
N ASP A 3 -8.88 3.66 -10.90
CA ASP A 3 -10.11 3.02 -10.43
C ASP A 3 -9.91 2.62 -8.97
N ILE A 4 -10.74 3.14 -8.07
CA ILE A 4 -10.62 2.88 -6.62
C ILE A 4 -10.64 1.38 -6.31
N LYS A 5 -11.28 0.59 -7.17
CA LYS A 5 -11.30 -0.88 -7.07
C LYS A 5 -9.91 -1.49 -7.20
N GLU A 6 -9.04 -0.96 -8.06
CA GLU A 6 -7.68 -1.47 -8.25
C GLU A 6 -6.81 -1.09 -7.05
N LEU A 7 -6.91 0.16 -6.55
CA LEU A 7 -6.24 0.58 -5.32
C LEU A 7 -6.63 -0.31 -4.13
N LYS A 8 -7.90 -0.71 -4.02
CA LYS A 8 -8.35 -1.63 -2.96
C LYS A 8 -7.79 -3.04 -3.09
N LYS A 9 -7.64 -3.56 -4.31
CA LYS A 9 -7.01 -4.87 -4.52
C LYS A 9 -5.55 -4.82 -4.11
N LEU A 10 -4.82 -3.80 -4.58
CA LEU A 10 -3.43 -3.59 -4.22
C LEU A 10 -3.27 -3.42 -2.70
N TRP A 11 -4.17 -2.67 -2.04
CA TRP A 11 -4.15 -2.55 -0.58
C TRP A 11 -4.27 -3.91 0.13
N LYS A 12 -5.22 -4.76 -0.30
CA LYS A 12 -5.37 -6.10 0.26
C LYS A 12 -4.13 -6.97 0.02
N GLU A 13 -3.57 -6.90 -1.20
CA GLU A 13 -2.35 -7.63 -1.52
C GLU A 13 -1.20 -7.18 -0.62
N LEU A 14 -1.05 -5.87 -0.38
CA LEU A 14 -0.06 -5.27 0.54
C LEU A 14 -0.24 -5.78 1.98
N GLU A 15 -1.47 -5.88 2.47
CA GLU A 15 -1.77 -6.45 3.81
C GLU A 15 -1.39 -7.93 3.91
N GLU A 16 -1.43 -8.67 2.80
CA GLU A 16 -0.96 -10.06 2.75
C GLU A 16 0.57 -10.16 2.58
N ILE A 17 1.29 -9.06 2.32
CA ILE A 17 2.75 -9.04 2.22
C ILE A 17 3.38 -9.08 3.60
N PRO A 18 4.23 -10.10 3.88
CA PRO A 18 5.03 -10.08 5.10
C PRO A 18 5.98 -8.89 5.07
N VAL A 19 6.06 -8.22 6.21
CA VAL A 19 7.02 -7.14 6.46
C VAL A 19 8.08 -7.61 7.44
N ASP A 20 9.28 -7.06 7.30
CA ASP A 20 10.38 -7.33 8.20
C ASP A 20 10.22 -6.57 9.54
N PHE A 21 11.24 -6.67 10.40
CA PHE A 21 11.25 -5.99 11.70
C PHE A 21 11.25 -4.45 11.61
N ASN A 22 11.59 -3.89 10.45
CA ASN A 22 11.61 -2.45 10.20
C ASN A 22 10.37 -1.98 9.42
N ASP A 23 9.30 -2.79 9.39
CA ASP A 23 8.09 -2.52 8.62
C ASP A 23 8.33 -2.41 7.10
N CYS A 24 9.43 -2.95 6.59
CA CYS A 24 9.73 -2.98 5.15
C CYS A 24 9.16 -4.24 4.50
N ILE A 25 8.63 -4.13 3.28
CA ILE A 25 8.11 -5.28 2.53
C ILE A 25 9.20 -6.32 2.25
N GLU A 26 8.95 -7.59 2.53
CA GLU A 26 9.94 -8.66 2.33
C GLU A 26 10.00 -9.19 0.88
N ARG A 27 9.11 -8.70 0.00
CA ARG A 27 9.01 -9.06 -1.42
C ARG A 27 8.69 -7.83 -2.26
N ASP A 28 9.02 -7.90 -3.55
CA ASP A 28 8.64 -6.87 -4.52
C ASP A 28 7.12 -6.78 -4.63
N PHE A 29 6.60 -5.55 -4.68
CA PHE A 29 5.18 -5.27 -4.72
C PHE A 29 4.88 -4.13 -5.69
N TYR A 30 4.04 -4.39 -6.69
CA TYR A 30 3.60 -3.40 -7.69
C TYR A 30 4.76 -2.64 -8.37
N LEU A 31 5.18 -1.50 -7.82
CA LEU A 31 6.31 -0.67 -8.29
C LEU A 31 7.42 -0.50 -7.25
N TRP A 32 7.26 -1.10 -6.08
CA TRP A 32 8.19 -1.08 -4.97
C TRP A 32 8.98 -2.38 -4.90
N GLN A 33 10.26 -2.28 -4.56
CA GLN A 33 11.14 -3.43 -4.38
C GLN A 33 11.14 -3.88 -2.93
N LYS A 34 11.52 -5.14 -2.70
CA LYS A 34 11.84 -5.66 -1.37
C LYS A 34 12.72 -4.67 -0.60
N GLY A 35 12.34 -4.39 0.65
CA GLY A 35 13.02 -3.45 1.52
C GLY A 35 12.41 -2.04 1.51
N THR A 36 11.36 -1.81 0.72
CA THR A 36 10.58 -0.55 0.78
C THR A 36 9.75 -0.51 2.06
N ASP A 37 9.74 0.62 2.74
CA ASP A 37 8.92 0.85 3.93
C ASP A 37 7.42 0.78 3.58
N LYS A 38 6.67 -0.07 4.29
CA LYS A 38 5.23 -0.22 4.11
C LYS A 38 4.47 1.07 4.39
N LEU A 39 4.98 1.94 5.28
CA LEU A 39 4.42 3.26 5.54
C LEU A 39 4.58 4.19 4.34
N GLU A 40 5.69 4.13 3.61
CA GLU A 40 5.87 4.91 2.38
C GLU A 40 4.83 4.52 1.33
N ILE A 41 4.61 3.22 1.18
CA ILE A 41 3.57 2.68 0.29
C ILE A 41 2.18 3.16 0.76
N TRP A 42 1.91 3.11 2.06
CA TRP A 42 0.67 3.62 2.65
C TRP A 42 0.44 5.10 2.39
N HIS A 43 1.47 5.93 2.56
CA HIS A 43 1.41 7.36 2.25
C HIS A 43 1.09 7.61 0.79
N TRP A 44 1.69 6.84 -0.13
CA TRP A 44 1.36 6.92 -1.55
C TRP A 44 -0.12 6.58 -1.83
N PHE A 45 -0.66 5.56 -1.16
CA PHE A 45 -2.08 5.23 -1.25
C PHE A 45 -2.97 6.36 -0.73
N ASP A 46 -2.57 6.99 0.38
CA ASP A 46 -3.30 8.09 0.99
C ASP A 46 -3.31 9.34 0.10
N GLU A 47 -2.17 9.72 -0.47
CA GLU A 47 -2.04 10.84 -1.41
C GLU A 47 -2.78 10.59 -2.74
N GLY A 48 -2.84 9.33 -3.19
CA GLY A 48 -3.55 8.93 -4.40
C GLY A 48 -5.08 8.98 -4.28
N LEU A 49 -5.62 9.08 -3.06
CA LEU A 49 -7.06 9.10 -2.79
C LEU A 49 -7.52 10.49 -2.32
N PRO A 50 -8.60 11.05 -2.89
CA PRO A 50 -9.07 12.41 -2.55
C PRO A 50 -9.52 12.60 -1.09
N TYR A 51 -9.63 11.51 -0.31
CA TYR A 51 -9.95 11.55 1.10
C TYR A 51 -9.07 10.64 1.96
N GLY A 52 -7.93 10.20 1.42
CA GLY A 52 -7.07 9.22 2.05
C GLY A 52 -7.61 7.80 2.03
N ILE A 53 -6.73 6.84 2.27
CA ILE A 53 -7.09 5.42 2.38
C ILE A 53 -7.73 5.11 3.73
N ALA A 54 -7.38 5.88 4.78
CA ALA A 54 -7.97 5.74 6.11
C ALA A 54 -9.49 5.93 6.12
N LYS A 55 -10.01 6.90 5.34
CA LYS A 55 -11.45 7.11 5.21
C LYS A 55 -12.16 5.99 4.44
N TRP A 56 -11.42 5.25 3.62
CA TRP A 56 -11.95 4.12 2.85
C TRP A 56 -11.98 2.81 3.64
N LEU A 57 -11.16 2.70 4.68
CA LEU A 57 -11.09 1.55 5.59
C LEU A 57 -12.05 1.68 6.80
N ALA A 58 -12.70 2.84 6.96
CA ALA A 58 -13.65 3.16 8.03
C ALA A 58 -15.07 2.62 7.78
#